data_AF-A0A9W9SGQ0-F1
#
_entry.id   AF-A0A9W9SGQ0-F1
#
_cell.length_a   1.000
_cell.length_b   1.000
_cell.length_c   1.000
_cell.angle_alpha   90.00
_cell.angle_beta   90.00
_cell.angle_gamma   90.00
#
_symmetry.space_group_name_H-M   'P 1'
#
loop_
_entity.id
_entity.type
_entity.pdbx_description
1 polymer ?
#
loop_
_entity_poly.entity_id
_entity_poly.type
_entity_poly.pdbx_seq_one_letter_code
_entity_poly.pdbx_strand_id
1 'polypeptide(L)'
;MIIVFMLQQESNYSGETIENVFDDSFFGSDIWELFSSNPDTEPRTVCGIEASENGKPVLLPVAKYDIVFVKLGSPISGSICGSSGLPPSRIPADAETLLNCDWSLWFRLAKASSKFGNPSAFCTHISESLLETFTVLIPPLEYKLICEQVNHSQGHDGHLISVACSNWSIKLVFPQSQSQPDTSQEEDTCALIGYALTPKENGNLVKKPMCACSGDEILAELLWQLNIPFDDIVEKVTVNSRLLPLGLSPLLTRSDEDRPSFIPANTTNIALIGQYVEIDGESTLSLEYGVRSAELAVQRLLNLDISLPKVKRSTVVARYGNCPRKDYIQ
;
A
#
# COMPACT_ATOMS: atom_id res chain seq x y z
N MET A 1 2.22 9.88 -8.41
CA MET A 1 3.11 10.61 -7.48
C MET A 1 4.52 10.66 -8.06
N ILE A 2 4.89 11.79 -8.67
CA ILE A 2 6.22 12.02 -9.22
C ILE A 2 7.11 12.53 -8.10
N ILE A 3 8.25 11.89 -7.86
CA ILE A 3 9.34 12.52 -7.12
C ILE A 3 10.18 13.22 -8.19
N VAL A 4 9.86 14.48 -8.49
CA VAL A 4 10.72 15.33 -9.33
C VAL A 4 11.89 15.77 -8.45
N PHE A 5 12.93 14.96 -8.39
CA PHE A 5 14.22 15.46 -7.93
C PHE A 5 14.95 16.09 -9.12
N MET A 6 15.29 17.36 -8.92
CA MET A 6 16.32 18.16 -9.60
C MET A 6 15.91 19.05 -10.77
N LEU A 7 15.89 20.36 -10.46
CA LEU A 7 16.73 21.37 -11.13
C LEU A 7 17.38 22.33 -10.10
N GLN A 8 17.77 21.87 -8.91
CA GLN A 8 18.42 22.72 -7.89
C GLN A 8 19.70 22.10 -7.33
N GLN A 9 20.67 22.95 -6.95
CA GLN A 9 21.96 22.50 -6.41
C GLN A 9 21.78 21.84 -5.04
N GLU A 10 22.48 20.71 -4.82
CA GLU A 10 22.51 19.94 -3.57
C GLU A 10 22.85 20.80 -2.33
N SER A 11 23.63 21.87 -2.51
CA SER A 11 23.94 22.86 -1.47
C SER A 11 22.72 23.55 -0.88
N ASN A 12 21.60 23.62 -1.61
CA ASN A 12 20.37 24.27 -1.16
C ASN A 12 19.60 23.43 -0.13
N TYR A 13 19.95 22.15 0.04
CA TYR A 13 19.23 21.21 0.91
C TYR A 13 20.11 20.56 1.98
N SER A 14 21.37 21.01 2.09
CA SER A 14 22.30 20.51 3.10
C SER A 14 21.84 20.92 4.50
N GLY A 15 21.34 19.94 5.28
CA GLY A 15 20.86 20.13 6.65
C GLY A 15 19.34 20.27 6.77
N GLU A 16 18.61 20.20 5.66
CA GLU A 16 17.14 20.13 5.65
C GLU A 16 16.66 18.69 5.87
N THR A 17 15.52 18.52 6.54
CA THR A 17 14.87 17.21 6.64
C THR A 17 14.07 16.92 5.37
N ILE A 18 13.81 15.64 5.09
CA ILE A 18 12.99 15.22 3.95
C ILE A 18 11.63 15.92 3.98
N GLU A 19 11.02 16.09 5.16
CA GLU A 19 9.72 16.77 5.28
C GLU A 19 9.76 18.25 4.86
N ASN A 20 10.87 18.95 5.09
CA ASN A 20 11.02 20.36 4.67
C ASN A 20 11.28 20.51 3.17
N VAL A 21 11.85 19.49 2.53
CA VAL A 21 12.13 19.49 1.08
C VAL A 21 10.89 19.11 0.26
N PHE A 22 9.96 18.34 0.84
CA PHE A 22 8.74 17.83 0.19
C PHE A 22 7.46 18.30 0.89
N ASP A 23 7.14 19.59 0.79
CA ASP A 23 5.90 20.15 1.34
C ASP A 23 4.64 19.84 0.49
N ASP A 24 3.46 20.21 0.99
CA ASP A 24 2.17 19.98 0.33
C ASP A 24 2.06 20.59 -1.07
N SER A 25 2.86 21.62 -1.39
CA SER A 25 2.88 22.24 -2.73
C SER A 25 3.56 21.39 -3.79
N PHE A 26 4.32 20.36 -3.36
CA PHE A 26 5.01 19.40 -4.22
C PHE A 26 4.06 18.33 -4.81
N PHE A 27 2.91 18.08 -4.18
CA PHE A 27 2.01 16.98 -4.52
C PHE A 27 0.79 17.47 -5.33
N GLY A 28 0.93 17.62 -6.66
CA GLY A 28 -0.17 18.10 -7.51
C GLY A 28 -0.14 17.70 -8.99
N SER A 29 0.75 16.78 -9.40
CA SER A 29 0.94 16.45 -10.82
C SER A 29 0.64 14.97 -11.14
N ASP A 30 -0.14 14.75 -12.20
CA ASP A 30 -0.43 13.42 -12.74
C ASP A 30 0.49 13.12 -13.94
N ILE A 31 1.15 11.95 -13.99
CA ILE A 31 1.94 11.53 -15.17
C ILE A 31 1.07 10.73 -16.11
N TRP A 32 1.24 11.00 -17.40
CA TRP A 32 0.55 10.30 -18.46
C TRP A 32 1.53 9.48 -19.30
N GLU A 33 2.72 9.98 -19.65
CA GLU A 33 3.58 9.28 -20.61
C GLU A 33 5.09 9.46 -20.37
N LEU A 34 5.88 8.47 -20.78
CA LEU A 34 7.35 8.51 -20.79
C LEU A 34 7.85 8.33 -22.23
N PHE A 35 8.71 9.23 -22.69
CA PHE A 35 9.28 9.19 -24.04
C PHE A 35 10.72 8.71 -24.02
N SER A 36 11.13 8.05 -25.11
CA SER A 36 12.53 7.68 -25.34
C SER A 36 13.10 8.36 -26.57
N SER A 37 14.40 8.69 -26.53
CA SER A 37 15.11 9.37 -27.60
C SER A 37 15.18 8.58 -28.91
N ASN A 38 15.00 7.25 -28.85
CA ASN A 38 14.80 6.39 -30.02
C ASN A 38 13.92 5.18 -29.62
N PRO A 39 12.64 5.12 -30.03
CA PRO A 39 11.78 3.97 -29.73
C PRO A 39 12.27 2.67 -30.37
N ASP A 40 13.03 2.76 -31.47
CA ASP A 40 13.46 1.63 -32.30
C ASP A 40 14.88 1.13 -32.02
N THR A 41 15.64 1.76 -31.11
CA THR A 41 17.01 1.34 -30.78
C THR A 41 17.19 1.10 -29.28
N GLU A 42 17.72 -0.08 -28.94
CA GLU A 42 18.17 -0.39 -27.59
C GLU A 42 19.65 0.01 -27.41
N PRO A 43 20.07 0.48 -26.22
CA PRO A 43 19.27 0.62 -25.01
C PRO A 43 18.40 1.89 -25.01
N ARG A 44 17.17 1.78 -24.50
CA ARG A 44 16.23 2.89 -24.37
C ARG A 44 16.60 3.83 -23.22
N THR A 45 16.60 5.13 -23.51
CA THR A 45 16.83 6.22 -22.56
C THR A 45 15.58 7.09 -22.50
N VAL A 46 15.06 7.37 -21.31
CA VAL A 46 13.95 8.31 -21.10
C VAL A 46 14.44 9.73 -21.39
N CYS A 47 13.76 10.45 -22.27
CA CYS A 47 14.12 11.81 -22.68
C CYS A 47 13.07 12.87 -22.31
N GLY A 48 11.89 12.45 -21.83
CA GLY A 48 10.84 13.36 -21.41
C GLY A 48 9.70 12.64 -20.68
N ILE A 49 8.99 13.40 -19.85
CA ILE A 49 7.82 12.96 -19.10
C ILE A 49 6.66 13.89 -19.46
N GLU A 50 5.56 13.33 -19.98
CA GLU A 50 4.31 14.06 -20.15
C GLU A 50 3.51 13.97 -18.84
N ALA A 51 3.30 15.12 -18.22
CA ALA A 51 2.51 15.28 -17.01
C ALA A 51 1.29 16.17 -17.28
N SER A 52 0.34 16.19 -16.35
CA SER A 52 -0.70 17.20 -16.27
C SER A 52 -0.61 17.92 -14.94
N GLU A 53 -0.53 19.24 -15.02
CA GLU A 53 -0.59 20.15 -13.88
C GLU A 53 -1.86 20.98 -13.99
N ASN A 54 -2.75 20.90 -13.00
CA ASN A 54 -4.04 21.59 -13.00
C ASN A 54 -4.86 21.36 -14.29
N GLY A 55 -4.83 20.12 -14.82
CA GLY A 55 -5.54 19.73 -16.04
C GLY A 55 -4.91 20.23 -17.35
N LYS A 56 -3.72 20.85 -17.30
CA LYS A 56 -2.98 21.28 -18.50
C LYS A 56 -1.82 20.33 -18.77
N PRO A 57 -1.58 19.91 -20.02
CA PRO A 57 -0.44 19.07 -20.34
C PRO A 57 0.87 19.87 -20.19
N VAL A 58 1.86 19.25 -19.56
CA VAL A 58 3.21 19.78 -19.33
C VAL A 58 4.22 18.72 -19.77
N LEU A 59 5.24 19.12 -20.52
CA LEU A 59 6.34 18.25 -20.90
C LEU A 59 7.56 18.59 -20.03
N LEU A 60 8.03 17.63 -19.25
CA LEU A 60 9.25 17.72 -18.46
C LEU A 60 10.39 17.07 -19.23
N PRO A 61 11.39 17.82 -19.73
CA PRO A 61 12.54 17.23 -20.41
C PRO A 61 13.40 16.45 -19.42
N VAL A 62 13.91 15.29 -19.84
CA VAL A 62 14.84 14.44 -19.06
C VAL A 62 16.18 14.45 -19.79
N ALA A 63 17.19 15.03 -19.15
CA ALA A 63 18.53 15.07 -19.71
C ALA A 63 19.18 13.68 -19.67
N LYS A 64 20.25 13.52 -20.46
CA LYS A 64 20.94 12.23 -20.63
C LYS A 64 21.43 11.61 -19.31
N TYR A 65 21.77 12.44 -18.32
CA TYR A 65 22.31 12.01 -17.03
C TYR A 65 21.25 12.00 -15.92
N ASP A 66 20.02 12.41 -16.22
CA ASP A 66 18.92 12.40 -15.26
C ASP A 66 18.39 10.98 -15.14
N ILE A 67 18.03 10.61 -13.91
CA ILE A 67 17.50 9.29 -13.58
C ILE A 67 16.02 9.39 -13.22
N VAL A 68 15.22 8.47 -13.73
CA VAL A 68 13.78 8.40 -13.50
C VAL A 68 13.43 7.18 -12.66
N PHE A 69 12.79 7.40 -11.51
CA PHE A 69 12.21 6.34 -10.69
C PHE A 69 10.70 6.31 -10.87
N VAL A 70 10.15 5.14 -11.19
CA VAL A 70 8.72 4.95 -11.41
C VAL A 70 8.17 3.99 -10.38
N LYS A 71 7.30 4.48 -9.49
CA LYS A 71 6.49 3.61 -8.64
C LYS A 71 5.36 2.99 -9.47
N LEU A 72 5.37 1.67 -9.62
CA LEU A 72 4.32 0.96 -10.35
C LEU A 72 3.11 0.72 -9.44
N GLY A 73 1.91 1.06 -9.93
CA GLY A 73 0.65 0.70 -9.30
C GLY A 73 0.47 1.21 -7.86
N SER A 74 -0.71 0.98 -7.32
CA SER A 74 -1.00 1.28 -5.92
C SER A 74 -2.12 0.39 -5.38
N PRO A 75 -1.92 -0.30 -4.24
CA PRO A 75 -2.95 -1.13 -3.63
C PRO A 75 -4.11 -0.31 -3.03
N ILE A 76 -3.93 1.00 -2.86
CA ILE A 76 -4.97 1.92 -2.37
C ILE A 76 -5.74 2.61 -3.50
N SER A 77 -5.45 2.30 -4.77
CA SER A 77 -6.19 2.90 -5.88
C SER A 77 -7.67 2.56 -5.82
N GLY A 78 -8.50 3.59 -5.99
CA GLY A 78 -9.95 3.49 -5.86
C GLY A 78 -10.42 3.16 -4.44
N SER A 79 -9.64 3.50 -3.41
CA SER A 79 -10.11 3.39 -2.03
C SER A 79 -11.33 4.28 -1.80
N ILE A 80 -12.29 3.79 -1.03
CA ILE A 80 -13.54 4.50 -0.73
C ILE A 80 -13.72 4.54 0.78
N CYS A 81 -13.95 5.74 1.32
CA CYS A 81 -14.19 5.93 2.74
C CYS A 81 -15.69 5.76 3.07
N GLY A 82 -15.97 5.07 4.16
CA GLY A 82 -17.21 5.18 4.92
C GLY A 82 -17.02 6.09 6.13
N SER A 83 -18.08 6.32 6.87
CA SER A 83 -18.09 7.05 8.15
C SER A 83 -18.98 6.33 9.17
N SER A 84 -19.05 6.84 10.40
CA SER A 84 -19.90 6.27 11.46
C SER A 84 -21.32 5.98 10.97
N GLY A 85 -21.95 6.96 10.31
CA GLY A 85 -23.35 6.86 9.87
C GLY A 85 -23.56 6.41 8.42
N LEU A 86 -22.52 6.28 7.60
CA LEU A 86 -22.67 5.95 6.18
C LEU A 86 -21.70 4.85 5.73
N PRO A 87 -22.18 3.81 5.02
CA PRO A 87 -21.31 2.83 4.41
C PRO A 87 -20.46 3.44 3.29
N PRO A 88 -19.36 2.79 2.89
CA PRO A 88 -18.65 3.14 1.66
C PRO A 88 -19.62 3.15 0.47
N SER A 89 -19.55 4.18 -0.38
CA SER A 89 -20.62 4.50 -1.33
C SER A 89 -20.93 3.37 -2.31
N ARG A 90 -19.89 2.73 -2.91
CA ARG A 90 -20.04 1.53 -3.75
C ARG A 90 -18.68 0.95 -4.16
N ILE A 91 -18.50 -0.36 -4.10
CA ILE A 91 -17.33 -1.03 -4.70
C ILE A 91 -17.28 -0.70 -6.21
N PRO A 92 -16.13 -0.26 -6.77
CA PRO A 92 -15.97 -0.14 -8.21
C PRO A 92 -16.32 -1.48 -8.88
N ALA A 93 -17.26 -1.43 -9.83
CA ALA A 93 -17.82 -2.64 -10.44
C ALA A 93 -16.88 -3.27 -11.48
N ASP A 94 -15.97 -2.48 -12.04
CA ASP A 94 -14.99 -2.90 -13.03
C ASP A 94 -13.59 -2.38 -12.69
N ALA A 95 -12.58 -3.09 -13.19
CA ALA A 95 -11.20 -2.64 -13.11
C ALA A 95 -10.99 -1.36 -13.91
N GLU A 96 -11.79 -1.13 -14.96
CA GLU A 96 -11.70 0.05 -15.83
C GLU A 96 -11.93 1.36 -15.09
N THR A 97 -12.82 1.41 -14.10
CA THR A 97 -12.95 2.60 -13.22
C THR A 97 -11.73 2.83 -12.33
N LEU A 98 -10.94 1.80 -12.03
CA LEU A 98 -9.68 1.90 -11.29
C LEU A 98 -8.47 2.26 -12.17
N LEU A 99 -8.58 2.11 -13.50
CA LEU A 99 -7.49 2.33 -14.46
C LEU A 99 -7.06 3.81 -14.61
N ASN A 100 -7.83 4.75 -14.07
CA ASN A 100 -7.69 6.18 -14.40
C ASN A 100 -6.66 6.96 -13.55
N CYS A 101 -5.85 6.27 -12.73
CA CYS A 101 -4.81 6.93 -11.89
C CYS A 101 -3.49 6.13 -11.91
N ASP A 102 -3.07 5.60 -10.75
CA ASP A 102 -1.75 5.01 -10.46
C ASP A 102 -1.33 3.82 -11.34
N TRP A 103 -2.28 3.25 -12.09
CA TRP A 103 -2.07 2.08 -12.95
C TRP A 103 -1.86 2.44 -14.41
N SER A 104 -2.35 3.60 -14.86
CA SER A 104 -2.36 4.00 -16.27
C SER A 104 -0.96 4.03 -16.90
N LEU A 105 0.03 4.57 -16.18
CA LEU A 105 1.42 4.59 -16.60
C LEU A 105 1.99 3.18 -16.79
N TRP A 106 1.67 2.26 -15.87
CA TRP A 106 2.13 0.88 -15.97
C TRP A 106 1.50 0.17 -17.19
N PHE A 107 0.22 0.38 -17.46
CA PHE A 107 -0.43 -0.14 -18.68
C PHE A 107 0.24 0.36 -19.97
N ARG A 108 0.63 1.64 -20.02
CA ARG A 108 1.36 2.19 -21.18
C ARG A 108 2.74 1.57 -21.32
N LEU A 109 3.48 1.41 -20.23
CA LEU A 109 4.79 0.75 -20.22
C LEU A 109 4.68 -0.71 -20.68
N ALA A 110 3.75 -1.48 -20.13
CA ALA A 110 3.50 -2.87 -20.50
C ALA A 110 3.11 -3.02 -21.99
N LYS A 111 2.31 -2.09 -22.51
CA LYS A 111 1.96 -2.04 -23.95
C LYS A 111 3.19 -1.73 -24.82
N ALA A 112 4.12 -0.92 -24.32
CA ALA A 112 5.34 -0.55 -25.06
C ALA A 112 6.38 -1.69 -25.11
N SER A 113 6.40 -2.57 -24.10
CA SER A 113 7.23 -3.79 -24.08
C SER A 113 6.82 -4.72 -22.94
N SER A 114 6.87 -6.04 -23.18
CA SER A 114 6.62 -7.05 -22.15
C SER A 114 7.62 -7.02 -20.99
N LYS A 115 8.81 -6.41 -21.16
CA LYS A 115 9.80 -6.27 -20.08
C LYS A 115 9.33 -5.41 -18.89
N PHE A 116 8.23 -4.68 -19.07
CA PHE A 116 7.57 -3.89 -18.04
C PHE A 116 6.48 -4.68 -17.29
N GLY A 117 6.32 -5.97 -17.56
CA GLY A 117 5.39 -6.86 -16.86
C GLY A 117 3.93 -6.68 -17.27
N ASN A 118 3.03 -7.16 -16.42
CA ASN A 118 1.61 -7.28 -16.72
C ASN A 118 0.75 -6.71 -15.57
N PRO A 119 0.32 -5.43 -15.67
CA PRO A 119 -0.50 -4.81 -14.62
C PRO A 119 -1.87 -5.50 -14.42
N SER A 120 -2.43 -6.13 -15.45
CA SER A 120 -3.74 -6.80 -15.36
C SER A 120 -3.75 -7.92 -14.32
N ALA A 121 -2.63 -8.65 -14.16
CA ALA A 121 -2.52 -9.71 -13.15
C ALA A 121 -2.81 -9.21 -11.71
N PHE A 122 -2.68 -7.90 -11.47
CA PHE A 122 -2.85 -7.31 -10.14
C PHE A 122 -4.10 -6.44 -10.01
N CYS A 123 -4.55 -5.76 -11.06
CA CYS A 123 -5.63 -4.78 -10.94
C CYS A 123 -7.00 -5.28 -11.44
N THR A 124 -7.09 -6.43 -12.11
CA THR A 124 -8.38 -6.92 -12.65
C THR A 124 -9.13 -7.88 -11.73
N HIS A 125 -8.49 -8.37 -10.67
CA HIS A 125 -9.04 -9.35 -9.72
C HIS A 125 -9.56 -8.69 -8.43
N ILE A 126 -10.44 -7.70 -8.55
CA ILE A 126 -10.96 -6.91 -7.40
C ILE A 126 -11.61 -7.82 -6.35
N SER A 127 -12.35 -8.84 -6.78
CA SER A 127 -13.02 -9.75 -5.83
C SER A 127 -12.06 -10.53 -4.95
N GLU A 128 -10.85 -10.80 -5.42
CA GLU A 128 -9.83 -11.59 -4.74
C GLU A 128 -8.85 -10.72 -3.95
N SER A 129 -8.76 -9.43 -4.29
CA SER A 129 -7.85 -8.46 -3.66
C SER A 129 -8.55 -7.48 -2.71
N LEU A 130 -9.87 -7.57 -2.57
CA LEU A 130 -10.67 -6.69 -1.73
C LEU A 130 -10.28 -6.83 -0.24
N LEU A 131 -9.99 -5.68 0.37
CA LEU A 131 -9.76 -5.56 1.82
C LEU A 131 -10.64 -4.42 2.33
N GLU A 132 -11.12 -4.51 3.57
CA GLU A 132 -11.76 -3.38 4.24
C GLU A 132 -11.06 -3.11 5.56
N THR A 133 -10.65 -1.87 5.78
CA THR A 133 -10.02 -1.43 7.03
C THR A 133 -10.96 -0.50 7.77
N PHE A 134 -10.83 -0.41 9.08
CA PHE A 134 -11.55 0.58 9.88
C PHE A 134 -10.67 1.10 11.01
N THR A 135 -10.90 2.35 11.37
CA THR A 135 -10.26 3.01 12.50
C THR A 135 -11.37 3.42 13.47
N VAL A 136 -11.23 2.98 14.71
CA VAL A 136 -12.13 3.29 15.82
C VAL A 136 -11.42 4.30 16.72
N LEU A 137 -12.02 5.47 16.89
CA LEU A 137 -11.58 6.52 17.81
C LEU A 137 -12.41 6.41 19.09
N ILE A 138 -11.76 6.10 20.21
CA ILE A 138 -12.40 5.64 21.44
C ILE A 138 -11.87 6.44 22.63
N PRO A 139 -12.70 6.93 23.55
CA PRO A 139 -12.19 7.54 24.78
C PRO A 139 -11.41 6.52 25.65
N PRO A 140 -10.47 6.97 26.50
CA PRO A 140 -9.58 6.07 27.24
C PRO A 140 -10.28 5.02 28.11
N LEU A 141 -11.45 5.35 28.70
CA LEU A 141 -12.20 4.43 29.55
C LEU A 141 -12.75 3.24 28.76
N GLU A 142 -13.44 3.51 27.65
CA GLU A 142 -13.98 2.49 26.76
C GLU A 142 -12.86 1.70 26.06
N TYR A 143 -11.76 2.35 25.71
CA TYR A 143 -10.58 1.69 25.14
C TYR A 143 -10.01 0.64 26.11
N LYS A 144 -9.89 0.99 27.39
CA LYS A 144 -9.43 0.06 28.43
C LYS A 144 -10.34 -1.16 28.56
N LEU A 145 -11.66 -0.96 28.51
CA LEU A 145 -12.63 -2.08 28.55
C LEU A 145 -12.42 -3.04 27.37
N ILE A 146 -12.20 -2.52 26.17
CA ILE A 146 -11.91 -3.33 24.98
C ILE A 146 -10.60 -4.10 25.16
N CYS A 147 -9.54 -3.44 25.59
CA CYS A 147 -8.23 -4.05 25.86
C CYS A 147 -8.31 -5.19 26.89
N GLU A 148 -9.08 -5.01 27.96
CA GLU A 148 -9.29 -6.04 28.99
C GLU A 148 -9.97 -7.29 28.40
N GLN A 149 -10.96 -7.12 27.52
CA GLN A 149 -11.67 -8.25 26.89
C GLN A 149 -10.83 -9.02 25.88
N VAL A 150 -9.97 -8.34 25.13
CA VAL A 150 -9.06 -9.00 24.19
C VAL A 150 -7.82 -9.60 24.88
N ASN A 151 -7.78 -9.61 26.22
CA ASN A 151 -6.61 -9.98 27.03
C ASN A 151 -5.33 -9.25 26.60
N HIS A 152 -5.47 -8.01 26.13
CA HIS A 152 -4.35 -7.14 25.83
C HIS A 152 -3.85 -6.53 27.14
N SER A 153 -3.20 -7.35 27.96
CA SER A 153 -2.47 -6.90 29.15
C SER A 153 -1.36 -5.93 28.72
N GLN A 154 -1.08 -4.92 29.54
CA GLN A 154 -0.17 -3.77 29.31
C GLN A 154 1.30 -4.13 28.97
N GLY A 155 1.53 -4.81 27.86
CA GLY A 155 2.86 -5.24 27.42
C GLY A 155 2.90 -5.96 26.07
N HIS A 156 1.80 -5.96 25.31
CA HIS A 156 1.71 -6.55 23.98
C HIS A 156 1.28 -5.51 22.93
N ASP A 157 1.83 -4.30 23.02
CA ASP A 157 1.55 -3.20 22.10
C ASP A 157 1.96 -3.58 20.66
N GLY A 158 1.10 -3.30 19.68
CA GLY A 158 1.35 -3.59 18.26
C GLY A 158 1.12 -5.04 17.81
N HIS A 159 0.63 -5.94 18.68
CA HIS A 159 0.30 -7.31 18.28
C HIS A 159 -1.03 -7.39 17.53
N LEU A 160 -1.03 -8.19 16.45
CA LEU A 160 -2.22 -8.51 15.66
C LEU A 160 -3.12 -9.50 16.42
N ILE A 161 -4.34 -9.09 16.76
CA ILE A 161 -5.35 -9.94 17.40
C ILE A 161 -6.35 -10.42 16.33
N SER A 162 -6.56 -11.73 16.24
CA SER A 162 -7.60 -12.29 15.39
C SER A 162 -8.88 -12.49 16.17
N VAL A 163 -9.98 -11.90 15.70
CA VAL A 163 -11.31 -12.18 16.26
C VAL A 163 -11.74 -13.55 15.78
N ALA A 164 -11.77 -14.53 16.69
CA ALA A 164 -12.15 -15.90 16.37
C ALA A 164 -13.63 -15.97 15.92
N CYS A 165 -13.94 -16.84 14.97
CA CYS A 165 -15.30 -17.10 14.48
C CYS A 165 -16.04 -15.91 13.82
N SER A 166 -15.34 -14.80 13.53
CA SER A 166 -15.90 -13.71 12.73
C SER A 166 -16.04 -14.12 11.26
N ASN A 167 -17.24 -13.98 10.69
CA ASN A 167 -17.49 -14.20 9.26
C ASN A 167 -16.70 -13.22 8.38
N TRP A 168 -16.36 -12.05 8.90
CA TRP A 168 -15.54 -11.03 8.24
C TRP A 168 -14.04 -11.28 8.37
N SER A 169 -13.62 -12.30 9.14
CA SER A 169 -12.22 -12.60 9.43
C SER A 169 -11.46 -11.40 10.00
N ILE A 170 -12.06 -10.72 10.98
CA ILE A 170 -11.55 -9.47 11.55
C ILE A 170 -10.19 -9.69 12.23
N LYS A 171 -9.27 -8.77 11.95
CA LYS A 171 -8.01 -8.60 12.66
C LYS A 171 -7.96 -7.21 13.27
N LEU A 172 -7.43 -7.11 14.49
CA LEU A 172 -7.30 -5.88 15.25
C LEU A 172 -5.83 -5.62 15.55
N VAL A 173 -5.46 -4.34 15.55
CA VAL A 173 -4.16 -3.84 15.95
C VAL A 173 -4.40 -2.66 16.88
N PHE A 174 -3.77 -2.72 18.05
CA PHE A 174 -3.75 -1.66 19.03
C PHE A 174 -2.44 -0.89 18.80
N PRO A 175 -2.47 0.24 18.06
CA PRO A 175 -1.27 1.02 17.84
C PRO A 175 -0.72 1.47 19.19
N GLN A 176 0.60 1.48 19.31
CA GLN A 176 1.25 2.07 20.47
C GLN A 176 0.81 3.55 20.52
N SER A 177 0.20 3.99 21.63
CA SER A 177 -0.10 5.41 21.83
C SER A 177 1.20 6.16 21.61
N GLN A 178 1.27 6.96 20.56
CA GLN A 178 2.38 7.88 20.41
C GLN A 178 2.11 8.99 21.41
N SER A 179 2.57 8.81 22.65
CA SER A 179 2.92 9.96 23.45
C SER A 179 3.93 10.75 22.63
N GLN A 180 3.47 11.75 21.87
CA GLN A 180 4.34 12.74 21.27
C GLN A 180 5.22 13.27 22.43
N PRO A 181 6.55 13.25 22.31
CA PRO A 181 7.44 13.56 23.42
C PRO A 181 7.28 15.00 23.96
N ASP A 182 6.51 15.87 23.29
CA ASP A 182 6.35 17.29 23.62
C ASP A 182 4.96 17.72 24.09
N THR A 183 3.98 16.81 24.23
CA THR A 183 2.65 17.15 24.76
C THR A 183 2.36 16.37 26.02
N SER A 184 2.52 17.04 27.16
CA SER A 184 2.09 16.59 28.49
C SER A 184 0.57 16.55 28.67
N GLN A 185 -0.18 16.27 27.60
CA GLN A 185 -1.63 16.10 27.64
C GLN A 185 -1.92 14.62 27.40
N GLU A 186 -2.65 14.01 28.33
CA GLU A 186 -3.26 12.70 28.11
C GLU A 186 -4.08 12.80 26.82
N GLU A 187 -3.88 11.89 25.86
CA GLU A 187 -4.68 11.87 24.64
C GLU A 187 -6.15 11.64 25.03
N ASP A 188 -7.02 12.62 24.73
CA ASP A 188 -8.47 12.52 24.97
C ASP A 188 -9.13 11.38 24.16
N THR A 189 -8.39 10.71 23.28
CA THR A 189 -8.89 9.68 22.37
C THR A 189 -7.79 8.69 22.01
N CYS A 190 -8.08 7.40 22.18
CA CYS A 190 -7.25 6.28 21.73
C CYS A 190 -7.72 5.78 20.36
N ALA A 191 -6.82 5.16 19.60
CA ALA A 191 -7.13 4.55 18.32
C ALA A 191 -7.07 3.02 18.40
N LEU A 192 -8.05 2.34 17.79
CA LEU A 192 -8.03 0.92 17.48
C LEU A 192 -8.15 0.77 15.97
N ILE A 193 -7.23 0.04 15.36
CA ILE A 193 -7.24 -0.21 13.91
C ILE A 193 -7.66 -1.65 13.67
N GLY A 194 -8.52 -1.88 12.71
CA GLY A 194 -8.89 -3.21 12.29
C GLY A 194 -9.01 -3.35 10.78
N TYR A 195 -9.00 -4.61 10.33
CA TYR A 195 -9.30 -4.95 8.95
C TYR A 195 -10.01 -6.29 8.84
N ALA A 196 -10.77 -6.47 7.76
CA ALA A 196 -11.49 -7.67 7.42
C ALA A 196 -10.99 -8.25 6.10
N LEU A 197 -10.68 -9.56 6.10
CA LEU A 197 -10.23 -10.28 4.92
C LEU A 197 -11.41 -10.77 4.05
N THR A 198 -12.61 -10.83 4.61
CA THR A 198 -13.83 -11.30 3.92
C THR A 198 -14.97 -10.27 4.02
N PRO A 199 -14.77 -9.02 3.57
CA PRO A 199 -15.75 -7.93 3.77
C PRO A 199 -17.05 -8.10 2.97
N LYS A 200 -17.11 -9.06 2.04
CA LYS A 200 -18.34 -9.41 1.29
C LYS A 200 -19.27 -10.36 2.03
N GLU A 201 -18.78 -11.02 3.09
CA GLU A 201 -19.57 -11.99 3.85
C GLU A 201 -20.51 -11.31 4.84
N ASN A 202 -21.65 -11.94 5.13
CA ASN A 202 -22.60 -11.38 6.11
C ASN A 202 -22.06 -11.49 7.54
N GLY A 203 -22.17 -10.41 8.30
CA GLY A 203 -21.79 -10.36 9.72
C GLY A 203 -22.57 -11.36 10.59
N ASN A 204 -22.01 -11.72 11.73
CA ASN A 204 -22.63 -12.65 12.67
C ASN A 204 -23.79 -12.00 13.43
N LEU A 205 -23.72 -10.69 13.72
CA LEU A 205 -24.81 -9.90 14.31
C LEU A 205 -25.57 -9.10 13.24
N VAL A 206 -24.87 -8.26 12.46
CA VAL A 206 -25.49 -7.27 11.57
C VAL A 206 -26.18 -7.92 10.36
N LYS A 207 -25.83 -9.16 10.01
CA LYS A 207 -26.39 -9.93 8.88
C LYS A 207 -26.30 -9.25 7.51
N LYS A 208 -25.35 -8.32 7.35
CA LYS A 208 -25.02 -7.65 6.09
C LYS A 208 -23.54 -7.83 5.75
N PRO A 209 -23.16 -7.73 4.46
CA PRO A 209 -21.77 -7.60 4.07
C PRO A 209 -21.12 -6.40 4.77
N MET A 210 -19.89 -6.55 5.28
CA MET A 210 -19.17 -5.45 5.93
C MET A 210 -19.07 -4.22 5.02
N CYS A 211 -18.86 -4.44 3.71
CA CYS A 211 -18.76 -3.35 2.74
C CYS A 211 -20.07 -2.57 2.52
N ALA A 212 -21.17 -3.03 3.12
CA ALA A 212 -22.48 -2.37 3.14
C ALA A 212 -22.88 -1.91 4.56
N CYS A 213 -21.93 -1.92 5.50
CA CYS A 213 -22.09 -1.47 6.87
C CYS A 213 -21.55 -0.05 7.05
N SER A 214 -22.26 0.76 7.83
CA SER A 214 -21.70 2.00 8.37
C SER A 214 -20.66 1.68 9.46
N GLY A 215 -19.90 2.69 9.88
CA GLY A 215 -18.97 2.54 11.00
C GLY A 215 -19.66 2.08 12.29
N ASP A 216 -20.87 2.57 12.58
CA ASP A 216 -21.65 2.18 13.76
C ASP A 216 -22.05 0.69 13.73
N GLU A 217 -22.37 0.18 12.54
CA GLU A 217 -22.69 -1.23 12.34
C GLU A 217 -21.44 -2.12 12.46
N ILE A 218 -20.29 -1.64 11.95
CA ILE A 218 -18.99 -2.31 12.16
C ILE A 218 -18.65 -2.36 13.65
N LEU A 219 -18.87 -1.25 14.38
CA LEU A 219 -18.68 -1.19 15.82
C LEU A 219 -19.58 -2.18 16.56
N ALA A 220 -20.87 -2.24 16.21
CA ALA A 220 -21.82 -3.15 16.82
C ALA A 220 -21.43 -4.63 16.63
N GLU A 221 -21.01 -5.02 15.42
CA GLU A 221 -20.49 -6.37 15.16
C GLU A 221 -19.23 -6.64 16.00
N LEU A 222 -18.30 -5.69 16.06
CA LEU A 222 -17.06 -5.84 16.81
C LEU A 222 -17.31 -6.02 18.31
N LEU A 223 -18.12 -5.14 18.92
CA LEU A 223 -18.45 -5.23 20.34
C LEU A 223 -19.17 -6.54 20.66
N TRP A 224 -20.07 -7.00 19.78
CA TRP A 224 -20.75 -8.28 19.93
C TRP A 224 -19.77 -9.46 19.90
N GLN A 225 -18.83 -9.49 18.95
CA GLN A 225 -17.80 -10.54 18.87
C GLN A 225 -16.90 -10.57 20.12
N LEU A 226 -16.71 -9.42 20.76
CA LEU A 226 -15.93 -9.26 21.99
C LEU A 226 -16.77 -9.43 23.27
N ASN A 227 -18.07 -9.72 23.16
CA ASN A 227 -19.01 -9.81 24.28
C ASN A 227 -19.08 -8.53 25.14
N ILE A 228 -18.96 -7.36 24.51
CA ILE A 228 -19.05 -6.04 25.17
C ILE A 228 -20.45 -5.45 24.95
N PRO A 229 -21.13 -4.97 26.01
CA PRO A 229 -22.40 -4.26 25.88
C PRO A 229 -22.27 -2.98 25.04
N PHE A 230 -23.22 -2.75 24.14
CA PHE A 230 -23.14 -1.70 23.11
C PHE A 230 -23.68 -0.33 23.56
N ASP A 231 -24.69 -0.31 24.43
CA ASP A 231 -25.55 0.88 24.68
C ASP A 231 -24.77 2.14 25.09
N ASP A 232 -23.70 1.99 25.91
CA ASP A 232 -22.96 3.13 26.45
C ASP A 232 -21.72 3.53 25.63
N ILE A 233 -21.32 2.71 24.64
CA ILE A 233 -20.07 2.88 23.87
C ILE A 233 -20.34 3.53 22.52
N VAL A 234 -21.42 3.15 21.84
CA VAL A 234 -21.69 3.56 20.46
C VAL A 234 -21.80 5.09 20.32
N GLU A 235 -22.38 5.79 21.30
CA GLU A 235 -22.53 7.25 21.26
C GLU A 235 -21.21 8.02 21.47
N LYS A 236 -20.17 7.36 22.01
CA LYS A 236 -18.90 7.99 22.37
C LYS A 236 -17.78 7.70 21.38
N VAL A 237 -18.02 6.80 20.44
CA VAL A 237 -17.00 6.23 19.56
C VAL A 237 -17.26 6.66 18.13
N THR A 238 -16.19 7.00 17.40
CA THR A 238 -16.27 7.28 15.97
C THR A 238 -15.59 6.17 15.19
N VAL A 239 -16.23 5.67 14.14
CA VAL A 239 -15.67 4.62 13.29
C VAL A 239 -15.61 5.09 11.84
N ASN A 240 -14.41 5.10 11.29
CA ASN A 240 -14.18 5.40 9.88
C ASN A 240 -13.71 4.13 9.18
N SER A 241 -14.49 3.64 8.23
CA SER A 241 -14.09 2.52 7.38
C SER A 241 -13.47 3.01 6.07
N ARG A 242 -12.64 2.17 5.47
CA ARG A 242 -12.08 2.37 4.15
C ARG A 242 -12.04 1.04 3.42
N LEU A 243 -12.78 0.98 2.33
CA LEU A 243 -12.75 -0.14 1.40
C LEU A 243 -11.56 0.03 0.45
N LEU A 244 -10.78 -1.02 0.28
CA LEU A 244 -9.58 -1.09 -0.56
C LEU A 244 -9.79 -2.17 -1.64
N PRO A 245 -10.30 -1.81 -2.83
CA PRO A 245 -10.56 -2.76 -3.91
C PRO A 245 -9.34 -3.61 -4.31
N LEU A 246 -8.14 -3.02 -4.21
CA LEU A 246 -6.87 -3.64 -4.57
C LEU A 246 -5.96 -3.85 -3.33
N GLY A 247 -6.52 -3.85 -2.12
CA GLY A 247 -5.72 -3.86 -0.88
C GLY A 247 -4.76 -5.05 -0.76
N LEU A 248 -5.17 -6.22 -1.27
CA LEU A 248 -4.35 -7.43 -1.32
C LEU A 248 -3.82 -7.75 -2.73
N SER A 249 -3.91 -6.82 -3.69
CA SER A 249 -3.46 -7.07 -5.06
C SER A 249 -1.98 -7.49 -5.18
N PRO A 250 -1.04 -7.03 -4.33
CA PRO A 250 0.34 -7.52 -4.40
C PRO A 250 0.46 -9.03 -4.11
N LEU A 251 -0.53 -9.63 -3.44
CA LEU A 251 -0.54 -11.06 -3.07
C LEU A 251 -1.29 -11.95 -4.07
N LEU A 252 -1.88 -11.38 -5.11
CA LEU A 252 -2.58 -12.17 -6.13
C LEU A 252 -1.63 -13.15 -6.82
N THR A 253 -2.22 -14.25 -7.30
CA THR A 253 -1.51 -15.25 -8.10
C THR A 253 -0.91 -14.58 -9.32
N ARG A 254 0.35 -14.91 -9.63
CA ARG A 254 1.12 -14.31 -10.71
C ARG A 254 2.08 -15.32 -11.33
N SER A 255 2.50 -15.03 -12.55
CA SER A 255 3.64 -15.62 -13.24
C SER A 255 4.91 -14.82 -12.96
N ASP A 256 6.06 -15.40 -13.27
CA ASP A 256 7.37 -14.76 -13.09
C ASP A 256 7.47 -13.45 -13.90
N GLU A 257 6.88 -13.41 -15.09
CA GLU A 257 6.91 -12.26 -16.01
C GLU A 257 5.89 -11.16 -15.66
N ASP A 258 4.96 -11.38 -14.73
CA ASP A 258 3.93 -10.38 -14.43
C ASP A 258 4.51 -9.15 -13.70
N ARG A 259 5.61 -9.34 -12.95
CA ARG A 259 6.37 -8.23 -12.34
C ARG A 259 7.63 -7.95 -13.15
N PRO A 260 7.91 -6.70 -13.51
CA PRO A 260 9.18 -6.38 -14.15
C PRO A 260 10.33 -6.35 -13.15
N SER A 261 11.55 -6.57 -13.67
CA SER A 261 12.79 -6.23 -12.95
C SER A 261 12.79 -4.75 -12.55
N PHE A 262 13.31 -4.45 -11.35
CA PHE A 262 13.48 -3.07 -10.85
C PHE A 262 14.38 -2.23 -11.78
N ILE A 263 15.30 -2.86 -12.53
CA ILE A 263 15.94 -2.26 -13.72
C ILE A 263 15.51 -3.06 -14.95
N PRO A 264 14.63 -2.52 -15.81
CA PRO A 264 14.23 -3.20 -17.03
C PRO A 264 15.42 -3.46 -17.96
N ALA A 265 15.37 -4.57 -18.70
CA ALA A 265 16.45 -4.91 -19.61
C ALA A 265 16.64 -3.83 -20.69
N ASN A 266 17.90 -3.56 -21.05
CA ASN A 266 18.29 -2.59 -22.07
C ASN A 266 17.78 -1.16 -21.79
N THR A 267 17.73 -0.71 -20.54
CA THR A 267 17.49 0.70 -20.21
C THR A 267 18.71 1.35 -19.58
N THR A 268 18.82 2.67 -19.70
CA THR A 268 19.99 3.43 -19.23
C THR A 268 19.72 4.30 -18.00
N ASN A 269 18.52 4.87 -17.88
CA ASN A 269 18.23 5.90 -16.88
C ASN A 269 16.84 5.78 -16.21
N ILE A 270 16.25 4.58 -16.22
CA ILE A 270 14.95 4.34 -15.58
C ILE A 270 15.04 3.14 -14.63
N ALA A 271 14.45 3.32 -13.45
CA ALA A 271 14.19 2.26 -12.49
C ALA A 271 12.70 2.19 -12.14
N LEU A 272 12.24 0.98 -11.87
CA LEU A 272 10.92 0.69 -11.36
C LEU A 272 11.04 0.35 -9.87
N ILE A 273 10.14 0.88 -9.05
CA ILE A 273 10.15 0.70 -7.59
C ILE A 273 8.74 0.38 -7.06
N GLY A 274 8.67 -0.10 -5.82
CA GLY A 274 7.42 -0.39 -5.12
C GLY A 274 7.10 -1.88 -5.03
N GLN A 275 5.84 -2.20 -4.72
CA GLN A 275 5.41 -3.56 -4.36
C GLN A 275 5.22 -4.50 -5.56
N TYR A 276 5.32 -3.97 -6.78
CA TYR A 276 5.01 -4.68 -8.02
C TYR A 276 6.22 -4.91 -8.93
N VAL A 277 7.44 -4.66 -8.44
CA VAL A 277 8.68 -5.04 -9.13
C VAL A 277 9.23 -6.33 -8.56
N GLU A 278 10.01 -7.07 -9.34
CA GLU A 278 10.61 -8.33 -8.91
C GLU A 278 11.88 -8.10 -8.09
N ILE A 279 11.94 -8.70 -6.89
CA ILE A 279 13.13 -8.73 -6.03
C ILE A 279 13.30 -10.15 -5.51
N ASP A 280 14.36 -10.80 -5.94
CA ASP A 280 14.62 -12.20 -5.60
C ASP A 280 14.69 -12.46 -4.09
N GLY A 281 13.86 -13.38 -3.64
CA GLY A 281 13.89 -13.91 -2.27
C GLY A 281 13.25 -13.01 -1.22
N GLU A 282 12.67 -11.87 -1.61
CA GLU A 282 11.89 -11.01 -0.69
C GLU A 282 10.38 -11.24 -0.77
N SER A 283 9.70 -10.97 0.34
CA SER A 283 8.24 -10.99 0.42
C SER A 283 7.67 -9.59 0.17
N THR A 284 6.76 -9.47 -0.80
CA THR A 284 6.00 -8.24 -1.04
C THR A 284 5.08 -7.90 0.15
N LEU A 285 4.45 -6.72 0.11
CA LEU A 285 3.50 -6.15 1.07
C LEU A 285 4.13 -5.49 2.31
N SER A 286 5.40 -5.73 2.63
CA SER A 286 6.09 -4.99 3.70
C SER A 286 6.62 -3.64 3.22
N LEU A 287 6.79 -2.72 4.17
CA LEU A 287 7.50 -1.45 3.92
C LEU A 287 8.94 -1.72 3.45
N GLU A 288 9.59 -2.75 4.01
CA GLU A 288 10.96 -3.09 3.65
C GLU A 288 11.09 -3.46 2.17
N TYR A 289 10.09 -4.12 1.56
CA TYR A 289 10.12 -4.42 0.13
C TYR A 289 10.19 -3.14 -0.73
N GLY A 290 9.38 -2.14 -0.38
CA GLY A 290 9.35 -0.86 -1.07
C GLY A 290 10.68 -0.11 -0.93
N VAL A 291 11.21 -0.02 0.30
CA VAL A 291 12.51 0.60 0.58
C VAL A 291 13.62 -0.13 -0.17
N ARG A 292 13.61 -1.47 -0.13
CA ARG A 292 14.61 -2.31 -0.80
C ARG A 292 14.62 -2.11 -2.30
N SER A 293 13.45 -1.96 -2.93
CA SER A 293 13.35 -1.66 -4.36
C SER A 293 14.05 -0.34 -4.72
N ALA A 294 13.90 0.68 -3.87
CA ALA A 294 14.54 1.98 -4.06
C ALA A 294 16.05 1.91 -3.83
N GLU A 295 16.51 1.23 -2.76
CA GLU A 295 17.93 1.02 -2.49
C GLU A 295 18.65 0.34 -3.67
N LEU A 296 18.07 -0.75 -4.19
CA LEU A 296 18.61 -1.50 -5.32
C LEU A 296 18.65 -0.66 -6.60
N ALA A 297 17.59 0.12 -6.85
CA ALA A 297 17.50 1.00 -8.00
C ALA A 297 18.58 2.10 -7.97
N VAL A 298 18.74 2.78 -6.83
CA VAL A 298 19.76 3.83 -6.62
C VAL A 298 21.16 3.24 -6.76
N GLN A 299 21.44 2.14 -6.06
CA GLN A 299 22.73 1.46 -6.11
C GLN A 299 23.11 1.11 -7.56
N ARG A 300 22.17 0.57 -8.33
CA ARG A 300 22.42 0.06 -9.68
C ARG A 300 22.58 1.15 -10.73
N LEU A 301 21.77 2.21 -10.68
CA LEU A 301 21.81 3.31 -11.66
C LEU A 301 22.95 4.29 -11.40
N LEU A 302 23.29 4.54 -10.13
CA LEU A 302 24.42 5.40 -9.76
C LEU A 302 25.75 4.65 -9.68
N ASN A 303 25.74 3.33 -9.91
CA ASN A 303 26.93 2.46 -9.84
C ASN A 303 27.71 2.62 -8.53
N LEU A 304 26.97 2.63 -7.41
CA LEU A 304 27.54 2.83 -6.08
C LEU A 304 28.13 1.51 -5.55
N ASP A 305 29.33 1.58 -4.99
CA ASP A 305 29.98 0.46 -4.30
C ASP A 305 29.48 0.35 -2.85
N ILE A 306 28.17 0.14 -2.69
CA ILE A 306 27.51 -0.04 -1.39
C ILE A 306 27.07 -1.49 -1.29
N SER A 307 27.42 -2.20 -0.22
CA SER A 307 26.91 -3.55 0.02
C SER A 307 25.59 -3.48 0.77
N LEU A 308 24.47 -3.73 0.09
CA LEU A 308 23.16 -3.81 0.74
C LEU A 308 23.03 -5.09 1.60
N PRO A 309 22.35 -5.04 2.76
CA PRO A 309 22.13 -6.22 3.60
C PRO A 309 21.46 -7.34 2.81
N LYS A 310 21.90 -8.59 2.97
CA LYS A 310 21.24 -9.73 2.33
C LYS A 310 19.90 -10.01 2.98
N VAL A 311 18.93 -10.42 2.17
CA VAL A 311 17.64 -10.93 2.63
C VAL A 311 17.88 -12.07 3.62
N LYS A 312 17.40 -11.91 4.85
CA LYS A 312 17.54 -12.94 5.89
C LYS A 312 16.59 -14.08 5.57
N ARG A 313 17.13 -15.23 5.18
CA ARG A 313 16.33 -16.45 5.03
C ARG A 313 16.08 -17.09 6.38
N SER A 314 14.85 -17.57 6.60
CA SER A 314 14.53 -18.35 7.78
C SER A 314 15.45 -19.57 7.89
N THR A 315 15.96 -19.83 9.09
CA THR A 315 16.74 -21.02 9.40
C THR A 315 15.95 -22.31 9.14
N VAL A 316 14.61 -22.24 9.17
CA VAL A 316 13.72 -23.35 8.81
C VAL A 316 13.82 -23.67 7.32
N VAL A 317 13.84 -22.66 6.44
CA VAL A 317 14.05 -22.86 5.00
C VAL A 317 15.47 -23.37 4.74
N ALA A 318 16.48 -22.85 5.45
CA ALA A 318 17.85 -23.34 5.32
C ALA A 318 18.01 -24.80 5.79
N ARG A 319 17.26 -25.20 6.82
CA ARG A 319 17.35 -26.55 7.43
C ARG A 319 16.45 -27.58 6.74
N TYR A 320 15.30 -27.17 6.22
CA TYR A 320 14.26 -28.08 5.72
C TYR A 320 13.74 -27.73 4.31
N GLY A 321 14.16 -26.61 3.72
CA GLY A 321 13.68 -26.11 2.43
C GLY A 321 14.32 -26.74 1.19
N ASN A 322 15.26 -27.69 1.34
CA ASN A 322 15.81 -28.47 0.23
C ASN A 322 14.86 -29.60 -0.23
N CYS A 323 13.55 -29.34 -0.28
CA CYS A 323 12.62 -30.23 -0.95
C CYS A 323 12.39 -29.66 -2.35
N PRO A 324 12.97 -30.25 -3.42
CA PRO A 324 12.64 -29.83 -4.77
C PRO A 324 11.15 -30.12 -4.96
N ARG A 325 10.31 -29.08 -4.94
CA ARG A 325 8.94 -29.16 -5.45
C ARG A 325 9.04 -29.43 -6.95
N LYS A 326 9.20 -30.70 -7.31
CA LYS A 326 8.84 -31.20 -8.63
C LYS A 326 7.31 -31.30 -8.67
N ASP A 327 6.74 -30.53 -9.58
CA ASP A 327 5.56 -30.92 -10.36
C ASP A 327 4.27 -31.28 -9.58
N TYR A 328 3.74 -30.36 -8.76
CA TYR A 328 2.33 -30.44 -8.35
C TYR A 328 1.68 -29.06 -8.24
N ILE A 329 1.46 -28.43 -9.40
CA ILE A 329 0.29 -27.58 -9.66
C ILE A 329 -0.12 -27.86 -11.11
N GLN A 330 -1.11 -28.73 -11.30
CA GLN A 330 -2.00 -28.74 -12.46
C GLN A 330 -3.24 -27.93 -12.11
#